data_AF-A0A935RR24-F1
#
_entry.id   AF-A0A935RR24-F1
#
_cell.length_a   1.000
_cell.length_b   1.000
_cell.length_c   1.000
_cell.angle_alpha   90.00
_cell.angle_beta   90.00
_cell.angle_gamma   90.00
#
_symmetry.space_group_name_H-M   'P 1'
#
loop_
_entity.id
_entity.type
_entity.pdbx_description
1 polymer ?
#
loop_
_entity_poly.entity_id
_entity_poly.type
_entity_poly.pdbx_seq_one_letter_code
_entity_poly.pdbx_strand_id
1 'polypeptide(L)' 'MEMLAARYLPPESVRFHGYLSKPELAALMRRASGFLLPSDVETFGCVLMEAMACGCPVLTN' A
#
# COMPACT_ATOMS: atom_id res chain seq x y z
N MET A 1 -6.07 10.64 5.39
CA MET A 1 -6.11 9.22 5.80
C MET A 1 -5.60 9.01 7.23
N GLU A 2 -4.54 9.72 7.64
CA GLU A 2 -4.02 9.68 9.03
C GLU A 2 -5.07 10.00 10.11
N MET A 3 -5.86 11.06 9.92
CA MET A 3 -6.96 11.41 10.84
C MET A 3 -8.04 10.32 10.92
N LEU A 4 -8.31 9.63 9.81
CA LEU A 4 -9.28 8.54 9.76
C LEU A 4 -8.74 7.31 10.52
N ALA A 5 -7.47 6.98 10.31
CA ALA A 5 -6.79 5.93 11.05
C ALA A 5 -6.77 6.22 12.56
N ALA A 6 -6.41 7.44 12.96
CA ALA A 6 -6.42 7.84 14.37
C ALA A 6 -7.81 7.74 15.03
N ARG A 7 -8.87 7.89 14.24
CA ARG A 7 -10.26 7.80 14.72
C ARG A 7 -10.76 6.36 14.87
N TYR A 8 -10.33 5.45 13.99
CA TYR A 8 -10.97 4.13 13.85
C TYR A 8 -10.04 2.94 14.11
N LEU A 9 -8.72 3.14 14.14
CA LEU A 9 -7.74 2.06 14.22
C LEU A 9 -6.88 2.24 15.48
N PRO A 10 -6.55 1.14 16.20
CA PRO A 10 -5.59 1.19 17.30
C PRO A 10 -4.24 1.76 16.82
N PRO A 11 -3.51 2.55 17.64
CA PRO A 11 -2.26 3.19 17.21
C PRO A 11 -1.21 2.22 16.64
N GLU A 12 -1.15 0.98 17.14
CA GLU A 12 -0.16 -0.02 16.70
C GLU A 12 -0.58 -0.80 15.44
N SER A 13 -1.82 -0.62 14.97
CA SER A 13 -2.34 -1.35 13.81
C SER A 13 -2.02 -0.69 12.47
N VAL A 14 -1.48 0.54 12.49
CA VAL A 14 -1.16 1.31 11.29
C VAL A 14 0.23 1.90 11.40
N ARG A 15 1.01 1.78 10.33
CA ARG A 15 2.31 2.45 10.20
C ARG A 15 2.31 3.32 8.95
N PHE A 16 2.50 4.63 9.15
CA PHE A 16 2.74 5.57 8.06
C PHE A 16 4.24 5.63 7.78
N HIS A 17 4.66 5.07 6.64
CA HIS A 17 6.06 4.96 6.28
C HIS A 17 6.67 6.26 5.70
N GLY A 18 5.84 7.23 5.33
CA GLY A 18 6.29 8.42 4.60
C GLY A 18 6.81 8.06 3.20
N TYR A 19 7.82 8.81 2.74
CA TYR A 19 8.48 8.51 1.46
C TYR A 19 9.36 7.27 1.58
N LEU A 20 9.27 6.40 0.57
CA LEU A 20 10.15 5.24 0.40
C LEU A 20 10.77 5.27 -0.98
N SER A 21 12.04 4.93 -1.07
CA SER A 21 12.68 4.64 -2.35
C SER A 21 12.08 3.39 -2.99
N LYS A 22 12.24 3.24 -4.31
CA LYS A 22 11.72 2.08 -5.04
C LYS A 22 12.20 0.73 -4.46
N PRO A 23 13.48 0.55 -4.08
CA PRO A 23 13.93 -0.70 -3.46
C PRO A 23 13.25 -0.98 -2.12
N GLU A 24 13.06 0.04 -1.29
CA GLU A 24 12.39 -0.09 0.02
C GLU A 24 10.91 -0.45 -0.14
N LEU A 25 10.20 0.22 -1.05
CA LEU A 25 8.81 -0.09 -1.36
C LEU A 25 8.66 -1.53 -1.86
N ALA A 26 9.52 -1.96 -2.80
CA ALA A 26 9.49 -3.31 -3.33
C ALA A 26 9.78 -4.37 -2.23
N ALA A 27 10.68 -4.07 -1.29
CA ALA A 27 10.96 -4.94 -0.16
C ALA A 27 9.75 -5.07 0.80
N LEU A 28 8.98 -4.00 0.99
CA LEU A 28 7.73 -4.05 1.74
C LEU A 28 6.66 -4.85 1.00
N MET A 29 6.45 -4.58 -0.29
CA MET A 29 5.47 -5.30 -1.11
C MET A 29 5.72 -6.80 -1.12
N ARG A 30 6.97 -7.25 -1.27
CA ARG A 30 7.34 -8.69 -1.21
C ARG A 30 7.00 -9.37 0.12
N ARG A 31 6.92 -8.60 1.22
CA ARG A 31 6.64 -9.12 2.56
C ARG A 31 5.18 -8.93 2.97
N ALA A 32 4.41 -8.16 2.22
CA ALA A 32 3.03 -7.86 2.53
C ALA A 32 2.14 -9.07 2.21
N SER A 33 1.11 -9.30 3.03
CA SER A 33 0.08 -10.31 2.74
C SER A 33 -0.86 -9.88 1.62
N GLY A 34 -0.91 -8.58 1.31
CA GLY A 34 -1.69 -8.01 0.22
C GLY A 34 -1.45 -6.50 0.09
N PHE A 35 -1.81 -5.96 -1.06
CA PHE A 35 -1.74 -4.55 -1.41
C PHE A 35 -3.14 -4.04 -1.74
N LEU A 36 -3.55 -2.95 -1.09
CA LEU A 36 -4.85 -2.31 -1.31
C LEU A 36 -4.63 -0.91 -1.88
N LEU A 37 -5.28 -0.62 -3.01
CA LEU A 37 -5.30 0.72 -3.61
C LEU A 37 -6.75 1.23 -3.69
N PRO A 38 -7.23 1.98 -2.69
CA PRO A 38 -8.58 2.55 -2.70
C PRO A 38 -8.56 3.92 -3.40
N SER A 39 -8.23 3.94 -4.70
CA SER A 39 -8.15 5.17 -5.50
C SER A 39 -9.33 5.24 -6.48
N ASP A 40 -10.04 6.36 -6.52
CA ASP A 40 -11.18 6.53 -7.42
C ASP A 40 -10.76 6.70 -8.89
N VAL A 41 -9.54 7.21 -9.12
CA VAL A 41 -9.00 7.45 -10.45
C VAL A 41 -7.54 7.00 -10.49
N GLU A 42 -7.28 6.02 -11.34
CA GLU A 42 -5.94 5.56 -11.67
C GLU A 42 -5.70 5.71 -13.17
N THR A 43 -4.60 6.37 -13.55
CA THR A 43 -4.28 6.58 -14.97
C THR A 43 -3.84 5.28 -15.64
N PHE A 44 -2.96 4.52 -14.98
CA PHE A 44 -2.38 3.29 -15.55
C PHE A 44 -2.19 2.16 -14.52
N GLY A 45 -2.29 2.46 -13.22
CA GLY A 45 -2.11 1.44 -12.18
C GLY A 45 -0.66 0.93 -12.10
N CYS A 46 0.34 1.78 -12.37
CA CYS A 46 1.76 1.39 -12.26
C CYS A 46 2.08 0.73 -10.92
N VAL A 47 1.53 1.26 -9.83
CA VAL A 47 1.76 0.72 -8.47
C VAL A 47 1.11 -0.66 -8.27
N LEU A 48 -0.01 -0.94 -8.94
CA LEU A 48 -0.62 -2.28 -8.93
C LEU A 48 0.28 -3.28 -9.64
N MET A 49 0.84 -2.90 -10.80
CA MET A 49 1.78 -3.74 -11.52
C MET A 49 3.08 -3.98 -10.73
N GLU A 50 3.59 -2.95 -10.04
CA GLU A 50 4.74 -3.08 -9.15
C GLU A 50 4.46 -4.07 -7.99
N ALA A 51 3.27 -3.99 -7.38
CA ALA A 51 2.85 -4.91 -6.34
C ALA A 51 2.72 -6.36 -6.86
N MET A 52 2.08 -6.56 -8.02
CA MET A 52 1.97 -7.87 -8.67
C MET A 52 3.33 -8.44 -9.04
N ALA A 53 4.24 -7.62 -9.58
CA ALA A 53 5.61 -8.01 -9.90
C ALA A 53 6.42 -8.42 -8.64
N CYS A 54 6.07 -7.85 -7.49
CA CYS A 54 6.61 -8.27 -6.19
C CYS A 54 5.94 -9.53 -5.61
N GLY A 55 4.97 -10.13 -6.31
CA GLY A 55 4.21 -11.29 -5.82
C GLY A 55 3.19 -10.96 -4.73
N CYS A 56 2.84 -9.68 -4.56
CA CYS A 56 1.87 -9.25 -3.56
C CYS A 56 0.44 -9.36 -4.13
N PRO A 57 -0.47 -10.11 -3.50
CA PRO A 57 -1.87 -10.14 -3.90
C PRO A 57 -2.48 -8.73 -3.87
N VAL A 58 -3.19 -8.33 -4.93
CA VAL A 58 -3.76 -6.98 -5.02
C VAL A 58 -5.28 -6.97 -4.82
N LEU A 59 -5.77 -5.94 -4.16
CA LEU A 59 -7.19 -5.59 -4.07
C LEU A 59 -7.35 -4.12 -4.50
N THR A 60 -8.27 -3.87 -5.40
CA THR A 60 -8.63 -2.53 -5.92
C THR A 60 -10.15 -2.45 -6.04
N ASN A 61 -10.70 -1.23 -6.03
CA ASN A 61 -12.12 -0.94 -6.24
C ASN A 61 -12.57 -1.13 -7.70
#